data_AF-A0A202DYE4-F1
#
_entry.id   AF-A0A202DYE4-F1
#
_cell.length_a   1.000
_cell.length_b   1.000
_cell.length_c   1.000
_cell.angle_alpha   90.00
_cell.angle_beta   90.00
_cell.angle_gamma   90.00
#
_symmetry.space_group_name_H-M   'P 1'
#
loop_
_entity.id
_entity.type
_entity.pdbx_description
1 polymer ?
#
loop_
_entity_poly.entity_id
_entity_poly.type
_entity_poly.pdbx_seq_one_letter_code
_entity_poly.pdbx_strand_id
1 'polypeptide(L)'
;MPFSILISPLFDECPPWPCTHSDTDKSLDLTLKWAQQCKEQPRADGQLIFGIIQGSAYPDLREKAAKELHKIGFDGYAIGGVSVGEPEEEMYKAVDMAEPFMPKESPRYLMGVGTPPQLVEGVARGIDMFDCVLPTRVGRNGSAYTRNGMMQVKGAKFKQDFTPIEPDCTCYACQNFSKAYIRHLINVGEVLALQLLSIHNVHFYLTLMREMREAILAGTFQDYRQAFHARYVPPQKQK
;
A
#
# COMPACT_ATOMS: atom_id res chain seq x y z
N MET A 1 24.28 -11.27 -12.82
CA MET A 1 23.89 -11.97 -11.57
C MET A 1 22.38 -12.12 -11.60
N PRO A 2 21.81 -13.32 -11.43
CA PRO A 2 20.37 -13.44 -11.19
C PRO A 2 20.03 -12.68 -9.89
N PHE A 3 18.99 -11.86 -9.92
CA PHE A 3 18.50 -11.23 -8.71
C PHE A 3 17.99 -12.32 -7.76
N SER A 4 18.51 -12.40 -6.54
CA SER A 4 18.00 -13.30 -5.51
C SER A 4 16.71 -12.71 -4.94
N ILE A 5 15.60 -12.92 -5.64
CA ILE A 5 14.28 -12.40 -5.27
C ILE A 5 13.57 -13.42 -4.38
N LEU A 6 13.23 -13.03 -3.15
CA LEU A 6 12.54 -13.89 -2.18
C LEU A 6 11.06 -14.12 -2.54
N ILE A 7 10.36 -13.10 -3.04
CA ILE A 7 8.97 -13.17 -3.48
C ILE A 7 8.88 -12.59 -4.89
N SER A 8 8.48 -13.42 -5.86
CA SER A 8 8.27 -13.00 -7.24
C SER A 8 6.78 -12.96 -7.56
N PRO A 9 6.18 -11.77 -7.75
CA PRO A 9 4.92 -11.67 -8.48
C PRO A 9 5.09 -12.25 -9.88
N LEU A 10 4.05 -12.89 -10.40
CA LEU A 10 4.05 -13.39 -11.77
C LEU A 10 4.05 -12.25 -12.80
N PHE A 11 4.34 -12.59 -14.05
CA PHE A 11 4.21 -11.66 -15.15
C PHE A 11 2.74 -11.56 -15.58
N ASP A 12 2.18 -10.35 -15.55
CA ASP A 12 0.77 -10.07 -15.85
C ASP A 12 0.61 -8.94 -16.88
N GLU A 13 -0.61 -8.75 -17.34
CA GLU A 13 -1.02 -7.58 -18.12
C GLU A 13 -2.04 -6.78 -17.30
N CYS A 14 -1.76 -5.48 -17.13
CA CYS A 14 -2.62 -4.56 -16.41
C CYS A 14 -3.35 -3.65 -17.42
N PRO A 15 -4.64 -3.89 -17.71
CA PRO A 15 -5.40 -2.98 -18.57
C PRO A 15 -5.57 -1.60 -17.91
N PRO A 16 -5.70 -0.51 -18.69
CA PRO A 16 -5.94 0.82 -18.14
C PRO A 16 -7.32 0.92 -17.49
N TRP A 17 -7.53 1.93 -16.66
CA TRP A 17 -8.85 2.28 -16.14
C TRP A 17 -9.34 3.62 -16.71
N PRO A 18 -10.59 3.72 -17.21
CA PRO A 18 -11.55 2.64 -17.39
C PRO A 18 -11.23 1.76 -18.62
N CYS A 19 -11.71 0.52 -18.62
CA CYS A 19 -11.59 -0.42 -19.74
C CYS A 19 -12.89 -1.19 -19.95
N THR A 20 -13.12 -1.68 -21.18
CA THR A 20 -14.30 -2.50 -21.49
C THR A 20 -14.17 -3.89 -20.88
N HIS A 21 -15.31 -4.54 -20.65
CA HIS A 21 -15.35 -5.93 -20.16
C HIS A 21 -14.58 -6.86 -21.11
N SER A 22 -14.83 -6.77 -22.42
CA SER A 22 -14.15 -7.61 -23.41
C SER A 22 -12.63 -7.42 -23.45
N ASP A 23 -12.14 -6.18 -23.30
CA ASP A 23 -10.69 -5.94 -23.28
C ASP A 23 -10.07 -6.44 -21.99
N THR A 24 -10.78 -6.32 -20.87
CA THR A 24 -10.35 -6.87 -19.58
C THR A 24 -10.28 -8.40 -19.61
N ASP A 25 -11.28 -9.07 -20.19
CA ASP A 25 -11.31 -10.53 -20.29
C ASP A 25 -10.17 -11.06 -21.18
N LYS A 26 -9.91 -10.41 -22.32
CA LYS A 26 -8.75 -10.72 -23.18
C LYS A 26 -7.42 -10.58 -22.43
N SER A 27 -7.28 -9.50 -21.66
CA SER A 27 -6.06 -9.23 -20.88
C SER A 27 -5.90 -10.22 -19.72
N LEU A 28 -7.01 -10.60 -19.09
CA LEU A 28 -7.04 -11.63 -18.07
C LEU A 28 -6.64 -13.00 -18.63
N ASP A 29 -7.14 -13.39 -19.81
CA ASP A 29 -6.75 -14.63 -20.46
C ASP A 29 -5.24 -14.69 -20.75
N LEU A 30 -4.64 -13.56 -21.15
CA LEU A 30 -3.18 -13.46 -21.32
C LEU A 30 -2.44 -13.61 -20.00
N THR A 31 -2.92 -12.94 -18.94
CA THR A 31 -2.36 -13.04 -17.58
C THR A 31 -2.43 -14.48 -17.07
N LEU A 32 -3.55 -15.20 -17.24
CA LEU A 32 -3.69 -16.59 -16.83
C LEU A 32 -2.77 -17.53 -17.62
N LYS A 33 -2.60 -17.29 -18.92
CA LYS A 33 -1.64 -18.03 -19.75
C LYS A 33 -0.21 -17.83 -19.26
N TRP A 34 0.18 -16.61 -18.94
CA TRP A 34 1.50 -16.32 -18.38
C TRP A 34 1.67 -16.87 -16.96
N ALA A 35 0.60 -16.87 -16.15
CA ALA A 35 0.62 -17.47 -14.82
C ALA A 35 1.02 -18.95 -14.85
N GLN A 36 0.46 -19.72 -15.78
CA GLN A 36 0.82 -21.13 -15.99
C GLN A 36 2.30 -21.29 -16.39
N GLN A 37 2.76 -20.44 -17.32
CA GLN A 37 4.17 -20.47 -17.76
C GLN A 37 5.13 -20.11 -16.63
N CYS A 38 4.80 -19.11 -15.81
CA CYS A 38 5.58 -18.70 -14.64
C CYS A 38 5.63 -19.83 -13.60
N LYS A 39 4.55 -20.57 -13.39
CA LYS A 39 4.48 -21.67 -12.42
C LYS A 39 5.49 -22.78 -12.72
N GLU A 40 5.71 -23.05 -14.01
CA GLU A 40 6.59 -24.10 -14.54
C GLU A 40 8.07 -23.69 -14.59
N GLN A 41 8.39 -22.41 -14.40
CA GLN A 41 9.79 -21.96 -14.42
C GLN A 41 10.56 -22.47 -13.19
N PRO A 42 11.86 -22.78 -13.35
CA PRO A 42 12.72 -23.14 -12.22
C PRO A 42 12.83 -21.96 -11.25
N ARG A 43 12.88 -22.27 -9.95
CA ARG A 43 12.91 -21.29 -8.87
C ARG A 43 14.23 -21.36 -8.12
N ALA A 44 14.64 -20.24 -7.56
CA ALA A 44 15.70 -20.25 -6.56
C ALA A 44 15.21 -20.96 -5.29
N ASP A 45 16.14 -21.53 -4.52
CA ASP A 45 15.80 -22.16 -3.24
C ASP A 45 15.14 -21.14 -2.29
N GLY A 46 14.02 -21.53 -1.68
CA GLY A 46 13.21 -20.65 -0.83
C GLY A 46 12.44 -19.53 -1.53
N GLN A 47 12.45 -19.43 -2.86
CA GLN A 47 11.69 -18.41 -3.59
C GLN A 47 10.19 -18.71 -3.62
N LEU A 48 9.40 -17.76 -3.13
CA LEU A 48 7.93 -17.78 -3.20
C LEU A 48 7.44 -17.09 -4.47
N ILE A 49 6.32 -17.57 -5.01
CA ILE A 49 5.67 -16.97 -6.18
C ILE A 49 4.22 -16.58 -5.89
N PHE A 50 3.82 -15.40 -6.34
CA PHE A 50 2.50 -14.85 -6.08
C PHE A 50 1.68 -14.77 -7.37
N GLY A 51 0.43 -15.24 -7.30
CA GLY A 51 -0.57 -15.04 -8.35
C GLY A 51 -1.07 -13.60 -8.37
N ILE A 52 -1.33 -12.99 -9.53
CA ILE A 52 -1.90 -11.63 -9.61
C ILE A 52 -3.32 -11.72 -10.15
N ILE A 53 -4.30 -11.48 -9.28
CA ILE A 53 -5.71 -11.42 -9.62
C ILE A 53 -5.96 -10.11 -10.35
N GLN A 54 -6.20 -10.19 -11.65
CA GLN A 54 -6.67 -9.11 -12.51
C GLN A 54 -8.21 -9.19 -12.67
N GLY A 55 -8.81 -8.21 -13.35
CA GLY A 55 -10.26 -8.21 -13.59
C GLY A 55 -10.92 -6.83 -13.55
N SER A 56 -10.15 -5.75 -13.34
CA SER A 56 -10.66 -4.38 -13.29
C SER A 56 -11.84 -4.25 -12.30
N ALA A 57 -12.93 -3.58 -12.70
CA ALA A 57 -14.16 -3.38 -11.93
C ALA A 57 -15.24 -4.47 -12.17
N TYR A 58 -14.90 -5.59 -12.82
CA TYR A 58 -15.86 -6.64 -13.22
C TYR A 58 -15.83 -7.82 -12.25
N PRO A 59 -16.91 -8.06 -11.47
CA PRO A 59 -16.94 -9.12 -10.45
C PRO A 59 -16.72 -10.52 -11.02
N ASP A 60 -17.34 -10.82 -12.16
CA ASP A 60 -17.23 -12.11 -12.84
C ASP A 60 -15.80 -12.41 -13.29
N LEU A 61 -15.07 -11.39 -13.75
CA LEU A 61 -13.67 -11.53 -14.14
C LEU A 61 -12.74 -11.67 -12.93
N ARG A 62 -13.00 -10.96 -11.83
CA ARG A 62 -12.25 -11.13 -10.56
C ARG A 62 -12.44 -12.52 -9.98
N GLU A 63 -13.67 -13.03 -9.99
CA GLU A 63 -13.97 -14.40 -9.57
C GLU A 63 -13.29 -15.44 -10.46
N LYS A 64 -13.37 -15.28 -11.78
CA LYS A 64 -12.67 -16.13 -12.77
C LYS A 64 -11.16 -16.16 -12.46
N ALA A 65 -10.54 -14.98 -12.33
CA ALA A 65 -9.11 -14.84 -12.06
C ALA A 65 -8.71 -15.54 -10.76
N ALA A 66 -9.41 -15.29 -9.66
CA ALA A 66 -9.13 -15.87 -8.36
C ALA A 66 -9.22 -17.41 -8.38
N LYS A 67 -10.28 -17.95 -8.98
CA LYS A 67 -10.49 -19.40 -9.07
C LYS A 67 -9.45 -20.08 -9.95
N GLU A 68 -9.13 -19.53 -11.12
CA GLU A 68 -8.12 -20.11 -12.01
C GLU A 68 -6.72 -20.06 -11.41
N LEU A 69 -6.32 -18.93 -10.82
CA LEU A 69 -5.03 -18.81 -10.12
C LEU A 69 -4.96 -19.75 -8.90
N HIS A 70 -6.08 -19.96 -8.21
CA HIS A 70 -6.13 -20.93 -7.12
C HIS A 70 -5.86 -22.36 -7.62
N LYS A 71 -6.46 -22.78 -8.74
CA LYS A 71 -6.22 -24.09 -9.35
C LYS A 71 -4.76 -24.30 -9.77
N ILE A 72 -4.10 -23.27 -10.30
CA ILE A 72 -2.67 -23.32 -10.64
C ILE A 72 -1.81 -23.49 -9.39
N GLY A 73 -2.23 -22.86 -8.29
CA GLY A 73 -1.60 -22.93 -6.97
C GLY A 73 -0.39 -22.00 -6.86
N PHE A 74 -0.46 -21.00 -5.98
CA PHE A 74 0.63 -20.07 -5.70
C PHE A 74 0.88 -19.99 -4.19
N ASP A 75 2.02 -19.44 -3.79
CA ASP A 75 2.40 -19.32 -2.38
C ASP A 75 1.68 -18.13 -1.71
N GLY A 76 1.20 -17.18 -2.51
CA GLY A 76 0.38 -16.05 -2.12
C GLY A 76 -0.39 -15.47 -3.31
N TYR A 77 -1.33 -14.58 -3.03
CA TYR A 77 -2.22 -14.01 -4.04
C TYR A 77 -2.31 -12.50 -3.90
N ALA A 78 -1.94 -11.81 -4.96
CA ALA A 78 -1.99 -10.37 -5.07
C ALA A 78 -3.27 -9.91 -5.79
N ILE A 79 -3.77 -8.75 -5.42
CA ILE A 79 -4.83 -8.04 -6.14
C ILE A 79 -4.15 -6.93 -6.94
N GLY A 80 -4.12 -7.12 -8.26
CA GLY A 80 -3.55 -6.18 -9.23
C GLY A 80 -4.63 -5.37 -9.96
N GLY A 81 -4.20 -4.46 -10.83
CA GLY A 81 -5.11 -3.62 -11.61
C GLY A 81 -5.92 -2.66 -10.75
N VAL A 82 -5.34 -2.25 -9.62
CA VAL A 82 -5.85 -1.26 -8.67
C VAL A 82 -4.79 -0.17 -8.48
N SER A 83 -5.19 1.00 -8.01
CA SER A 83 -4.38 2.22 -7.96
C SER A 83 -3.87 2.68 -9.34
N VAL A 84 -4.65 2.46 -10.40
CA VAL A 84 -4.34 2.86 -11.79
C VAL A 84 -5.05 4.14 -12.22
N GLY A 85 -5.85 4.74 -11.34
CA GLY A 85 -6.53 6.02 -11.56
C GLY A 85 -8.01 6.00 -11.19
N GLU A 86 -8.52 4.87 -10.73
CA GLU A 86 -9.90 4.68 -10.30
C GLU A 86 -10.23 5.43 -9.00
N PRO A 87 -11.53 5.70 -8.75
CA PRO A 87 -11.98 6.17 -7.44
C PRO A 87 -11.65 5.17 -6.33
N GLU A 88 -11.37 5.68 -5.14
CA GLU A 88 -11.02 4.86 -3.98
C GLU A 88 -12.09 3.81 -3.63
N GLU A 89 -13.37 4.12 -3.85
CA GLU A 89 -14.47 3.18 -3.67
C GLU A 89 -14.38 1.97 -4.63
N GLU A 90 -13.96 2.20 -5.88
CA GLU A 90 -13.78 1.12 -6.86
C GLU A 90 -12.59 0.22 -6.51
N MET A 91 -11.52 0.82 -5.96
CA MET A 91 -10.39 0.07 -5.41
C MET A 91 -10.84 -0.86 -4.27
N TYR A 92 -11.67 -0.38 -3.33
CA TYR A 92 -12.20 -1.24 -2.26
C TYR A 92 -13.13 -2.33 -2.80
N LYS A 93 -14.00 -2.01 -3.76
CA LYS A 93 -14.85 -3.01 -4.43
C LYS A 93 -14.04 -4.10 -5.10
N ALA A 94 -12.92 -3.78 -5.75
CA ALA A 94 -12.06 -4.78 -6.35
C ALA A 94 -11.51 -5.78 -5.32
N VAL A 95 -11.20 -5.32 -4.10
CA VAL A 95 -10.83 -6.19 -2.98
C VAL A 95 -12.01 -7.07 -2.56
N ASP A 96 -13.17 -6.46 -2.33
CA ASP A 96 -14.39 -7.15 -1.88
C ASP A 96 -14.87 -8.20 -2.90
N MET A 97 -14.62 -8.00 -4.20
CA MET A 97 -14.93 -8.96 -5.28
C MET A 97 -13.97 -10.15 -5.31
N ALA A 98 -12.70 -9.95 -4.97
CA ALA A 98 -11.66 -10.98 -5.08
C ALA A 98 -11.51 -11.82 -3.80
N GLU A 99 -11.57 -11.19 -2.63
CA GLU A 99 -11.29 -11.82 -1.33
C GLU A 99 -12.06 -13.12 -1.08
N PRO A 100 -13.37 -13.23 -1.37
CA PRO A 100 -14.14 -14.45 -1.08
C PRO A 100 -13.66 -15.69 -1.83
N PHE A 101 -12.93 -15.51 -2.93
CA PHE A 101 -12.43 -16.57 -3.80
C PHE A 101 -10.92 -16.83 -3.61
N MET A 102 -10.26 -16.07 -2.73
CA MET A 102 -8.85 -16.26 -2.40
C MET A 102 -8.68 -17.35 -1.32
N PRO A 103 -7.62 -18.17 -1.38
CA PRO A 103 -7.34 -19.16 -0.33
C PRO A 103 -7.07 -18.50 1.02
N LYS A 104 -7.77 -18.93 2.07
CA LYS A 104 -7.68 -18.33 3.42
C LYS A 104 -6.31 -18.49 4.09
N GLU A 105 -5.60 -19.55 3.76
CA GLU A 105 -4.29 -19.88 4.33
C GLU A 105 -3.13 -19.19 3.60
N SER A 106 -3.42 -18.46 2.52
CA SER A 106 -2.41 -17.82 1.69
C SER A 106 -2.37 -16.30 1.94
N PRO A 107 -1.17 -15.68 1.99
CA PRO A 107 -1.05 -14.23 2.13
C PRO A 107 -1.74 -13.49 0.99
N ARG A 108 -2.48 -12.43 1.33
CA ARG A 108 -3.16 -11.54 0.39
C ARG A 108 -2.41 -10.22 0.26
N TYR A 109 -2.02 -9.88 -0.96
CA TYR A 109 -1.18 -8.70 -1.24
C TYR A 109 -1.92 -7.66 -2.08
N LEU A 110 -2.13 -6.45 -1.56
CA LEU A 110 -2.69 -5.34 -2.34
C LEU A 110 -1.58 -4.48 -2.94
N MET A 111 -1.47 -4.50 -4.27
CA MET A 111 -0.34 -3.90 -4.99
C MET A 111 -0.53 -2.39 -5.19
N GLY A 112 0.50 -1.59 -4.88
CA GLY A 112 0.58 -0.17 -5.21
C GLY A 112 -0.30 0.78 -4.39
N VAL A 113 -1.09 0.26 -3.46
CA VAL A 113 -1.99 1.03 -2.59
C VAL A 113 -1.28 1.42 -1.30
N GLY A 114 -1.52 2.63 -0.78
CA GLY A 114 -0.88 2.93 0.49
C GLY A 114 -1.15 4.23 1.22
N THR A 115 -2.23 4.98 0.99
CA THR A 115 -2.53 6.03 1.99
C THR A 115 -2.87 5.39 3.35
N PRO A 116 -2.63 6.05 4.50
CA PRO A 116 -2.92 5.45 5.80
C PRO A 116 -4.38 4.96 5.97
N PRO A 117 -5.42 5.68 5.51
CA PRO A 117 -6.78 5.15 5.51
C PRO A 117 -6.94 3.88 4.65
N GLN A 118 -6.34 3.84 3.46
CA GLN A 118 -6.40 2.67 2.59
C GLN A 118 -5.74 1.43 3.19
N LEU A 119 -4.65 1.60 3.96
CA LEU A 119 -4.02 0.49 4.68
C LEU A 119 -4.97 -0.08 5.73
N VAL A 120 -5.59 0.79 6.54
CA VAL A 120 -6.57 0.38 7.56
C VAL A 120 -7.76 -0.33 6.93
N GLU A 121 -8.31 0.22 5.85
CA GLU A 121 -9.45 -0.35 5.13
C GLU A 121 -9.12 -1.64 4.39
N GLY A 122 -7.90 -1.77 3.86
CA GLY A 122 -7.42 -3.00 3.23
C GLY A 122 -7.26 -4.12 4.25
N VAL A 123 -6.66 -3.85 5.41
CA VAL A 123 -6.55 -4.84 6.50
C VAL A 123 -7.93 -5.26 6.99
N ALA A 124 -8.89 -4.33 7.11
CA ALA A 124 -10.28 -4.65 7.44
C ALA A 124 -10.97 -5.57 6.44
N ARG A 125 -10.46 -5.64 5.20
CA ARG A 125 -10.92 -6.50 4.10
C ARG A 125 -10.01 -7.71 3.89
N GLY A 126 -9.18 -8.06 4.87
CA GLY A 126 -8.39 -9.28 4.85
C GLY A 126 -7.09 -9.21 4.05
N ILE A 127 -6.60 -8.02 3.70
CA ILE A 127 -5.27 -7.84 3.08
C ILE A 127 -4.15 -7.92 4.13
N ASP A 128 -3.10 -8.67 3.81
CA ASP A 128 -1.97 -8.94 4.69
C ASP A 128 -0.70 -8.14 4.31
N MET A 129 -0.54 -7.82 3.02
CA MET A 129 0.65 -7.19 2.46
C MET A 129 0.31 -5.96 1.61
N PHE A 130 1.18 -4.96 1.65
CA PHE A 130 1.04 -3.71 0.91
C PHE A 130 2.42 -3.22 0.45
N ASP A 131 2.45 -2.48 -0.65
CA ASP A 131 3.59 -1.69 -1.06
C ASP A 131 3.12 -0.32 -1.58
N CYS A 132 3.88 0.73 -1.31
CA CYS A 132 3.59 2.03 -1.87
C CYS A 132 4.81 2.95 -1.84
N VAL A 133 4.94 3.79 -2.87
CA VAL A 133 5.95 4.86 -2.93
C VAL A 133 5.58 6.07 -2.08
N LEU A 134 4.33 6.20 -1.63
CA LEU A 134 3.81 7.37 -0.92
C LEU A 134 4.66 7.84 0.26
N PRO A 135 5.07 7.01 1.24
CA PRO A 135 5.81 7.51 2.40
C PRO A 135 7.09 8.24 2.00
N THR A 136 7.85 7.72 1.03
CA THR A 136 9.09 8.36 0.59
C THR A 136 8.81 9.52 -0.38
N ARG A 137 7.88 9.38 -1.33
CA ARG A 137 7.54 10.44 -2.31
C ARG A 137 6.97 11.68 -1.62
N VAL A 138 6.04 11.51 -0.68
CA VAL A 138 5.43 12.59 0.10
C VAL A 138 6.47 13.24 1.01
N GLY A 139 7.38 12.45 1.59
CA GLY A 139 8.50 12.95 2.38
C GLY A 139 9.41 13.88 1.57
N ARG A 140 9.81 13.45 0.36
CA ARG A 140 10.60 14.28 -0.55
C ARG A 140 9.87 15.54 -1.04
N ASN A 141 8.54 15.56 -1.00
CA ASN A 141 7.74 16.74 -1.31
C ASN A 141 7.50 17.66 -0.10
N GLY A 142 8.20 17.42 1.03
CA GLY A 142 8.17 18.30 2.20
C GLY A 142 6.97 18.08 3.13
N SER A 143 6.34 16.91 3.08
CA SER A 143 5.18 16.55 3.90
C SER A 143 5.46 15.34 4.80
N ALA A 144 4.94 15.38 6.01
CA ALA A 144 5.03 14.29 6.98
C ALA A 144 3.66 13.68 7.25
N TYR A 145 3.59 12.35 7.35
CA TYR A 145 2.43 11.66 7.90
C TYR A 145 2.46 11.71 9.43
N THR A 146 1.31 11.96 10.05
CA THR A 146 1.13 12.02 11.51
C THR A 146 -0.18 11.32 11.90
N ARG A 147 -0.38 11.00 13.17
CA ARG A 147 -1.58 10.35 13.72
C ARG A 147 -2.88 11.11 13.45
N ASN A 148 -2.78 12.41 13.20
CA ASN A 148 -3.91 13.32 12.97
C ASN A 148 -4.09 13.70 11.50
N GLY A 149 -3.25 13.19 10.59
CA GLY A 149 -3.29 13.52 9.18
C GLY A 149 -1.93 13.98 8.63
N MET A 150 -1.94 14.52 7.41
CA MET A 150 -0.71 14.94 6.75
C MET A 150 -0.31 16.38 7.14
N MET A 151 0.94 16.55 7.57
CA MET A 151 1.54 17.81 7.93
C MET A 151 2.40 18.36 6.80
N GLN A 152 2.06 19.54 6.29
CA GLN A 152 2.87 20.29 5.33
C GLN A 152 3.99 21.05 6.05
N VAL A 153 5.16 20.41 6.24
CA VAL A 153 6.26 20.94 7.08
C VAL A 153 6.84 22.26 6.54
N LYS A 154 6.71 22.53 5.24
CA LYS A 154 7.07 23.82 4.62
C LYS A 154 6.25 25.03 5.12
N GLY A 155 5.10 24.80 5.75
CA GLY A 155 4.18 25.85 6.19
C GLY A 155 4.83 26.91 7.08
N ALA A 156 4.51 28.18 6.85
CA ALA A 156 5.11 29.30 7.60
C ALA A 156 4.91 29.21 9.13
N LYS A 157 3.80 28.59 9.56
CA LYS A 157 3.50 28.35 10.99
C LYS A 157 4.57 27.58 11.75
N PHE A 158 5.40 26.79 11.05
CA PHE A 158 6.45 25.99 11.67
C PHE A 158 7.81 26.69 11.75
N LYS A 159 7.92 27.98 11.33
CA LYS A 159 9.19 28.71 11.30
C LYS A 159 9.91 28.79 12.65
N GLN A 160 9.17 28.83 13.75
CA GLN A 160 9.70 28.89 15.12
C GLN A 160 9.13 27.76 15.99
N ASP A 161 8.69 26.67 15.36
CA ASP A 161 8.19 25.51 16.07
C ASP A 161 9.35 24.54 16.38
N PHE A 162 9.88 24.62 17.60
CA PHE A 162 11.03 23.83 18.05
C PHE A 162 10.65 22.42 18.53
N THR A 163 9.39 22.02 18.41
CA THR A 163 8.94 20.66 18.73
C THR A 163 9.23 19.69 17.57
N PRO A 164 9.29 18.36 17.81
CA PRO A 164 9.47 17.37 16.75
C PRO A 164 8.26 17.30 15.81
N ILE A 165 8.38 16.57 14.69
CA ILE A 165 7.27 16.39 13.73
C ILE A 165 6.04 15.86 14.45
N GLU A 166 6.21 14.81 15.24
CA GLU A 166 5.17 14.19 16.04
C GLU A 166 5.70 13.91 17.46
N PRO A 167 4.97 14.33 18.51
CA PRO A 167 5.29 13.94 19.89
C PRO A 167 5.33 12.42 20.04
N ASP A 168 6.24 11.91 20.89
CA ASP A 168 6.40 10.48 21.20
C ASP A 168 6.84 9.57 20.02
N CYS A 169 7.06 10.13 18.83
CA CYS A 169 7.62 9.38 17.71
C CYS A 169 9.10 9.08 17.97
N THR A 170 9.47 7.80 17.92
CA THR A 170 10.83 7.33 18.22
C THR A 170 11.73 7.28 16.98
N CYS A 171 11.35 7.91 15.88
CA CYS A 171 12.16 7.93 14.67
C CYS A 171 13.34 8.89 14.81
N TYR A 172 14.41 8.65 14.03
CA TYR A 172 15.61 9.49 14.04
C TYR A 172 15.31 10.97 13.82
N ALA A 173 14.36 11.31 12.94
CA ALA A 173 13.99 12.70 12.68
C ALA A 173 13.35 13.38 13.90
N CYS A 174 12.38 12.72 14.56
CA CYS A 174 11.68 13.27 15.72
C CYS A 174 12.56 13.34 16.97
N GLN A 175 13.52 12.43 17.13
CA GLN A 175 14.39 12.44 18.31
C GLN A 175 15.48 13.51 18.27
N ASN A 176 15.88 13.97 17.06
CA ASN A 176 17.07 14.79 16.89
C ASN A 176 16.80 16.17 16.28
N PHE A 177 15.65 16.40 15.66
CA PHE A 177 15.39 17.62 14.90
C PHE A 177 14.00 18.20 15.18
N SER A 178 13.93 19.52 15.17
CA SER A 178 12.67 20.26 15.27
C SER A 178 12.01 20.49 13.91
N LYS A 179 10.70 20.74 13.92
CA LYS A 179 9.97 21.19 12.73
C LYS A 179 10.57 22.47 12.13
N ALA A 180 10.99 23.42 12.95
CA ALA A 180 11.65 24.65 12.50
C ALA A 180 12.92 24.37 11.69
N TYR A 181 13.76 23.46 12.18
CA TYR A 181 15.00 23.10 11.49
C TYR A 181 14.74 22.34 10.18
N ILE A 182 13.85 21.34 10.21
CA ILE A 182 13.47 20.58 9.00
C ILE A 182 12.87 21.52 7.96
N ARG A 183 11.99 22.43 8.37
CA ARG A 183 11.44 23.47 7.48
C ARG A 183 12.53 24.35 6.88
N HIS A 184 13.51 24.78 7.68
CA HIS A 184 14.63 25.57 7.18
C HIS A 184 15.37 24.81 6.08
N LEU A 185 15.73 23.55 6.31
CA LEU A 185 16.39 22.68 5.33
C LEU A 185 15.59 22.54 4.03
N ILE A 186 14.26 22.36 4.11
CA ILE A 186 13.39 22.31 2.91
C ILE A 186 13.50 23.62 2.11
N ASN A 187 13.47 24.77 2.78
CA ASN A 187 13.48 26.06 2.10
C ASN A 187 14.82 26.41 1.45
N VAL A 188 15.93 25.90 2.00
CA VAL A 188 17.26 26.10 1.40
C VAL A 188 17.62 25.00 0.40
N GLY A 189 16.73 24.03 0.15
CA GLY A 189 16.94 22.96 -0.84
C GLY A 189 17.89 21.85 -0.37
N GLU A 190 18.06 21.67 0.94
CA GLU A 190 19.00 20.71 1.50
C GLU A 190 18.47 19.26 1.46
N VAL A 191 19.30 18.34 0.98
CA VAL A 191 18.94 16.91 0.79
C VAL A 191 18.60 16.24 2.12
N LEU A 192 19.21 16.70 3.22
CA LEU A 192 18.97 16.17 4.56
C LEU A 192 17.48 16.25 4.94
N ALA A 193 16.76 17.31 4.55
CA ALA A 193 15.33 17.42 4.83
C ALA A 193 14.53 16.26 4.19
N LEU A 194 14.89 15.88 2.95
CA LEU A 194 14.25 14.81 2.20
C LEU A 194 14.49 13.45 2.87
N GLN A 195 15.70 13.23 3.39
CA GLN A 195 16.06 12.02 4.13
C GLN A 195 15.29 11.93 5.44
N LEU A 196 15.29 13.00 6.25
CA LEU A 196 14.61 13.04 7.55
C LEU A 196 13.11 12.77 7.41
N LEU A 197 12.44 13.40 6.43
CA LEU A 197 11.02 13.18 6.19
C LEU A 197 10.72 11.78 5.64
N SER A 198 11.60 11.22 4.81
CA SER A 198 11.43 9.85 4.32
C SER A 198 11.56 8.83 5.46
N ILE A 199 12.56 9.00 6.34
CA ILE A 199 12.74 8.17 7.53
C ILE A 199 11.50 8.25 8.44
N HIS A 200 11.03 9.47 8.72
CA HIS A 200 9.83 9.68 9.53
C HIS A 200 8.60 9.00 8.94
N ASN A 201 8.34 9.19 7.64
CA ASN A 201 7.16 8.64 7.00
C ASN A 201 7.19 7.10 6.91
N VAL A 202 8.34 6.51 6.61
CA VAL A 202 8.48 5.04 6.63
C VAL A 202 8.27 4.51 8.05
N HIS A 203 8.84 5.16 9.05
CA HIS A 203 8.63 4.79 10.46
C HIS A 203 7.15 4.89 10.87
N PHE A 204 6.45 5.94 10.43
CA PHE A 204 5.01 6.08 10.64
C PHE A 204 4.24 4.90 10.06
N TYR A 205 4.52 4.49 8.82
CA TYR A 205 3.85 3.35 8.18
C TYR A 205 4.11 2.05 8.94
N LEU A 206 5.36 1.79 9.32
CA LEU A 206 5.72 0.60 10.09
C LEU A 206 5.04 0.57 11.46
N THR A 207 4.87 1.74 12.09
CA THR A 207 4.15 1.89 13.36
C THR A 207 2.67 1.64 13.18
N LEU A 208 2.04 2.23 12.15
CA LEU A 208 0.64 1.99 11.79
C LEU A 208 0.36 0.49 11.58
N MET A 209 1.21 -0.19 10.80
CA MET A 209 1.07 -1.63 10.58
C MET A 209 1.27 -2.44 11.87
N ARG A 210 2.13 -1.98 12.80
CA ARG A 210 2.34 -2.64 14.10
C ARG A 210 1.11 -2.51 15.00
N GLU A 211 0.56 -1.30 15.11
CA GLU A 211 -0.63 -1.03 15.90
C GLU A 211 -1.83 -1.84 15.39
N MET A 212 -2.01 -1.94 14.07
CA MET A 212 -3.06 -2.78 13.50
C MET A 212 -2.86 -4.26 13.84
N ARG A 213 -1.63 -4.79 13.76
CA ARG A 213 -1.34 -6.18 14.18
C ARG A 213 -1.66 -6.40 15.65
N GLU A 214 -1.24 -5.48 16.53
CA GLU A 214 -1.53 -5.56 17.97
C GLU A 214 -3.05 -5.54 18.24
N ALA A 215 -3.79 -4.67 17.56
CA ALA A 215 -5.25 -4.60 17.70
C ALA A 215 -5.97 -5.85 17.17
N ILE A 216 -5.48 -6.46 16.09
CA ILE A 216 -6.00 -7.74 15.58
C ILE A 216 -5.78 -8.86 16.61
N LEU A 217 -4.55 -8.98 17.13
CA LEU A 217 -4.20 -10.00 18.12
C LEU A 217 -4.97 -9.83 19.44
N ALA A 218 -5.30 -8.58 19.81
CA ALA A 218 -6.11 -8.27 20.98
C ALA A 218 -7.63 -8.37 20.74
N GLY A 219 -8.08 -8.62 19.50
CA GLY A 219 -9.50 -8.64 19.15
C GLY A 219 -10.18 -7.27 19.15
N THR A 220 -9.43 -6.17 19.14
CA THR A 220 -9.90 -4.77 19.23
C THR A 220 -9.72 -3.97 17.94
N PHE A 221 -9.44 -4.65 16.81
CA PHE A 221 -9.17 -3.98 15.54
C PHE A 221 -10.30 -3.06 15.04
N GLN A 222 -11.57 -3.42 15.28
CA GLN A 222 -12.69 -2.56 14.86
C GLN A 222 -12.71 -1.23 15.63
N ASP A 223 -12.43 -1.26 16.93
CA ASP A 223 -12.32 -0.05 17.75
C ASP A 223 -11.13 0.80 17.30
N TYR A 224 -9.99 0.16 17.02
CA TYR A 224 -8.82 0.82 16.46
C TYR A 224 -9.14 1.53 15.13
N ARG A 225 -9.81 0.83 14.21
CA ARG A 225 -10.23 1.37 12.90
C ARG A 225 -11.16 2.58 13.06
N GLN A 226 -12.16 2.49 13.93
CA GLN A 226 -13.07 3.61 14.20
C GLN A 226 -12.33 4.81 14.81
N ALA A 227 -11.48 4.58 15.81
CA ALA A 227 -10.69 5.62 16.45
C ALA A 227 -9.70 6.28 15.47
N PHE A 228 -9.10 5.49 14.57
CA PHE A 228 -8.24 5.99 13.52
C PHE A 228 -8.99 6.96 12.60
N HIS A 229 -10.14 6.56 12.06
CA HIS A 229 -10.92 7.41 11.14
C HIS A 229 -11.52 8.65 11.82
N ALA A 230 -11.91 8.54 13.08
CA ALA A 230 -12.39 9.68 13.85
C ALA A 230 -11.30 10.77 14.06
N ARG A 231 -10.02 10.35 14.10
CA ARG A 231 -8.88 11.23 14.37
C ARG A 231 -8.15 11.69 13.11
N TYR A 232 -7.98 10.82 12.13
CA TYR A 232 -7.09 11.04 10.99
C TYR A 232 -7.78 11.88 9.92
N VAL A 233 -7.31 13.12 9.72
CA VAL A 233 -7.86 14.01 8.69
C VAL A 233 -7.10 13.79 7.36
N PRO A 234 -7.76 13.22 6.32
CA PRO A 234 -7.13 13.10 5.02
C PRO A 234 -6.89 14.48 4.41
N PRO A 235 -5.83 14.65 3.59
CA PRO A 235 -5.63 15.90 2.89
C PRO A 235 -6.84 16.22 2.01
N GLN A 236 -7.43 17.39 2.21
CA GLN A 236 -8.49 17.88 1.34
C GLN A 236 -7.96 17.93 -0.10
N LYS A 237 -8.63 17.23 -1.02
CA LYS A 237 -8.37 17.40 -2.44
C LYS A 237 -8.61 18.88 -2.76
N GLN A 238 -7.56 19.58 -3.19
CA GLN A 238 -7.73 20.91 -3.76
C GLN A 238 -8.68 20.73 -4.96
N LYS A 239 -9.86 21.34 -4.88
CA LYS A 239 -10.78 21.45 -6.01
C LYS A 239 -10.15 22.33 -7.09
#